data_AF-A0A2H0UMV7-F1
#
_entry.id   AF-A0A2H0UMV7-F1
#
_cell.length_a   1.000
_cell.length_b   1.000
_cell.length_c   1.000
_cell.angle_alpha   90.00
_cell.angle_beta   90.00
_cell.angle_gamma   90.00
#
_symmetry.space_group_name_H-M   'P 1'
#
loop_
_entity.id
_entity.type
_entity.pdbx_description
1 polymer ?
#
loop_
_entity_poly.entity_id
_entity_poly.type
_entity_poly.pdbx_seq_one_letter_code
_entity_poly.pdbx_strand_id
1 'polypeptide(L)'
;MEINIEKINTDPITAERVLGMYKIDGQEHTSYEHYLKSKKLFESKIKNSEIETKNENSLLETKNEILRQPEDKIATYIRKALEDDNIEIQRIGASLVENAPKDQREDLYILTCKKIIVGLNNKDVHMQRIAMNMIQFVTEDMQEELREIIFEKIIEAFNSRNVDEWRVMAKKINLAPHGEQDNLRDIICEKIVDALNQNDLRIQRLAAVMVRYAPTNKQAELEDLVREKFELAKRNGMFKEIIKSPLYLRSEEKSDSIFSREVFAKTGSDTTLLLGKQFKDNLIFRHIEEPCFSAWRKAYESRNNWSMAGFDYVPIEPVYSFRHDHESKLVSVASGVLDLNLEEWYAFSGNTFRDDLDKQKSKILAVLKDLNIDHGHPNDSNFCLRFHRDKDGSVDISKVPRIYLIDFDKAVKL
;
A
#
# COMPACT_ATOMS: atom_id res chain seq x y z
N MET A 1 1.27 44.42 -18.73
CA MET A 1 2.62 43.95 -19.11
C MET A 1 2.51 42.47 -19.37
N GLU A 2 3.04 42.02 -20.50
CA GLU A 2 2.68 40.80 -21.19
C GLU A 2 2.91 39.50 -20.41
N ILE A 3 2.00 38.57 -20.68
CA ILE A 3 1.95 37.21 -20.17
C ILE A 3 3.15 36.43 -20.71
N ASN A 4 4.11 36.08 -19.86
CA ASN A 4 5.17 35.15 -20.20
C ASN A 4 4.76 33.73 -19.76
N ILE A 5 3.98 33.07 -20.64
CA ILE A 5 3.86 31.61 -20.59
C ILE A 5 5.29 31.13 -20.85
N GLU A 6 5.94 30.48 -19.87
CA GLU A 6 6.90 29.43 -20.20
C GLU A 6 6.13 28.41 -21.05
N LYS A 7 6.08 28.70 -22.35
CA LYS A 7 5.64 27.79 -23.37
C LYS A 7 6.58 26.63 -23.19
N ILE A 8 6.01 25.44 -23.12
CA ILE A 8 6.68 24.25 -23.60
C ILE A 8 7.09 24.62 -25.03
N ASN A 9 8.31 25.15 -25.18
CA ASN A 9 8.84 25.66 -26.43
C ASN A 9 9.48 24.47 -27.15
N THR A 10 8.65 23.45 -27.35
CA THR A 10 9.00 22.24 -28.07
C THR A 10 7.95 22.04 -29.15
N ASP A 11 8.39 21.53 -30.30
CA ASP A 11 7.56 21.08 -31.42
C ASP A 11 6.26 20.42 -30.89
N PRO A 12 5.06 20.73 -31.43
CA PRO A 12 3.80 20.08 -31.05
C PRO A 12 3.90 18.56 -30.90
N ILE A 13 4.71 17.90 -31.74
CA ILE A 13 5.00 16.46 -31.69
C ILE A 13 5.72 16.07 -30.39
N THR A 14 6.60 16.93 -29.89
CA THR A 14 7.29 16.75 -28.62
C THR A 14 6.34 16.94 -27.45
N ALA A 15 5.46 17.94 -27.48
CA ALA A 15 4.45 18.18 -26.42
C ALA A 15 3.48 17.00 -26.29
N GLU A 16 2.98 16.47 -27.41
CA GLU A 16 2.11 15.29 -27.43
C GLU A 16 2.82 14.03 -26.92
N ARG A 17 4.08 13.83 -27.30
CA ARG A 17 4.93 12.76 -26.74
C ARG A 17 5.16 12.90 -25.23
N VAL A 18 5.34 14.12 -24.72
CA VAL A 18 5.47 14.37 -23.28
C VAL A 18 4.21 13.94 -22.54
N LEU A 19 3.06 14.43 -23.01
CA LEU A 19 1.77 14.18 -22.38
C LEU A 19 1.36 12.71 -22.48
N GLY A 20 1.74 12.04 -23.58
CA GLY A 20 1.48 10.62 -23.79
C GLY A 20 2.05 9.71 -22.70
N MET A 21 3.22 10.04 -22.13
CA MET A 21 3.82 9.25 -21.06
C MET A 21 3.05 9.30 -19.73
N TYR A 22 2.19 10.30 -19.56
CA TYR A 22 1.35 10.47 -18.37
C TYR A 22 -0.10 10.03 -18.59
N LYS A 23 -0.45 9.54 -19.79
CA LYS A 23 -1.79 9.05 -20.09
C LYS A 23 -2.04 7.71 -19.40
N ILE A 24 -3.17 7.61 -18.71
CA ILE A 24 -3.67 6.38 -18.10
C ILE A 24 -4.95 5.95 -18.79
N ASP A 25 -4.95 4.73 -19.32
CA ASP A 25 -6.11 4.15 -20.02
C ASP A 25 -7.34 4.18 -19.12
N GLY A 26 -8.47 4.69 -19.60
CA GLY A 26 -9.71 4.84 -18.84
C GLY A 26 -9.74 5.99 -17.83
N GLN A 27 -8.71 6.84 -17.75
CA GLN A 27 -8.64 8.04 -16.89
C GLN A 27 -8.31 9.28 -17.74
N GLU A 28 -8.99 9.42 -18.88
CA GLU A 28 -8.67 10.41 -19.91
C GLU A 28 -9.06 11.84 -19.54
N HIS A 29 -9.93 12.02 -18.53
CA HIS A 29 -10.36 13.33 -18.04
C HIS A 29 -9.42 13.97 -17.00
N THR A 30 -8.34 13.28 -16.62
CA THR A 30 -7.37 13.73 -15.62
C THR A 30 -6.01 13.95 -16.30
N SER A 31 -5.77 15.18 -16.77
CA SER A 31 -4.57 15.51 -17.55
C SER A 31 -3.39 15.93 -16.66
N TYR A 32 -2.18 15.59 -17.09
CA TYR A 32 -0.92 16.14 -16.56
C TYR A 32 -0.92 17.69 -16.53
N GLU A 33 -1.78 18.33 -17.32
CA GLU A 33 -1.97 19.79 -17.28
C GLU A 33 -2.57 20.26 -15.96
N HIS A 34 -3.45 19.48 -15.32
CA HIS A 34 -3.95 19.78 -13.97
C HIS A 34 -2.84 19.71 -12.92
N TYR A 35 -1.92 18.76 -13.10
CA TYR A 35 -0.72 18.67 -12.29
C TYR A 35 0.16 19.91 -12.48
N LEU A 36 0.44 20.32 -13.71
CA LEU A 36 1.23 21.52 -14.02
C LEU A 36 0.60 22.81 -13.46
N LYS A 37 -0.73 22.95 -13.51
CA LYS A 37 -1.45 24.08 -12.89
C LYS A 37 -1.24 24.11 -11.38
N SER A 38 -1.38 22.97 -10.71
CA SER A 38 -1.17 22.83 -9.27
C SER A 38 0.28 23.14 -8.88
N LYS A 39 1.25 22.65 -9.67
CA LYS A 39 2.67 22.92 -9.50
C LYS A 39 3.02 24.41 -9.61
N LYS A 40 2.55 25.10 -10.65
CA LYS A 40 2.79 26.55 -10.83
C LYS A 40 2.23 27.37 -9.67
N LEU A 41 1.01 27.03 -9.22
CA LEU A 41 0.41 27.70 -8.07
C LEU A 41 1.26 27.50 -6.81
N PHE A 42 1.77 26.29 -6.59
CA PHE A 42 2.64 25.98 -5.46
C PHE A 42 3.98 26.73 -5.53
N GLU A 43 4.68 26.68 -6.66
CA GLU A 43 5.98 27.35 -6.85
C GLU A 43 5.86 28.89 -6.73
N SER A 44 4.73 29.46 -7.14
CA SER A 44 4.44 30.89 -6.96
C SER A 44 4.27 31.29 -5.49
N LYS A 45 3.80 30.37 -4.63
CA LYS A 45 3.67 30.60 -3.18
C LYS A 45 5.01 30.51 -2.46
N ILE A 46 5.90 29.61 -2.88
CA ILE A 46 7.25 29.46 -2.30
C ILE A 46 8.10 30.72 -2.50
N LYS A 47 7.96 31.43 -3.64
CA LYS A 47 8.69 32.68 -3.90
C LYS A 47 8.30 33.85 -2.98
N ASN A 48 7.24 33.73 -2.19
CA ASN A 48 6.67 34.81 -1.39
C ASN A 48 6.69 34.56 0.14
N SER A 49 7.35 33.51 0.63
CA SER A 49 7.42 33.25 2.08
C SER A 49 8.78 32.68 2.49
N GLU A 50 9.70 33.57 2.84
CA GLU A 50 10.67 33.29 3.90
C GLU A 50 9.94 33.45 5.24
N ILE A 51 10.30 32.61 6.21
CA ILE A 51 9.94 32.64 7.65
C ILE A 51 8.89 31.60 8.11
N GLU A 52 9.33 30.87 9.14
CA GLU A 52 8.59 30.16 10.20
C GLU A 52 8.19 28.69 10.02
N THR A 53 9.21 27.85 10.26
CA THR A 53 9.16 26.59 11.00
C THR A 53 8.42 26.68 12.35
N LYS A 54 7.34 25.90 12.52
CA LYS A 54 7.08 25.03 13.68
C LYS A 54 5.82 24.15 13.47
N ASN A 55 5.85 22.94 14.03
CA ASN A 55 4.78 21.92 14.21
C ASN A 55 4.45 20.98 13.03
N GLU A 56 5.10 19.81 12.99
CA GLU A 56 4.90 18.67 12.06
C GLU A 56 3.86 17.66 12.62
N ASN A 57 3.34 16.70 11.84
CA ASN A 57 3.66 15.26 11.66
C ASN A 57 4.04 14.37 12.87
N SER A 58 3.13 14.28 13.84
CA SER A 58 3.20 13.43 15.04
C SER A 58 3.94 12.07 14.93
N LEU A 59 3.77 11.25 13.88
CA LEU A 59 4.39 9.90 13.81
C LEU A 59 5.86 9.90 13.35
N LEU A 60 6.20 10.52 12.21
CA LEU A 60 7.60 10.59 11.75
C LEU A 60 8.41 11.55 12.62
N GLU A 61 7.80 12.61 13.15
CA GLU A 61 8.42 13.41 14.20
C GLU A 61 8.69 12.57 15.43
N THR A 62 7.75 11.76 15.92
CA THR A 62 8.02 10.92 17.08
C THR A 62 9.24 10.03 16.84
N LYS A 63 9.32 9.37 15.67
CA LYS A 63 10.49 8.56 15.30
C LYS A 63 11.79 9.38 15.26
N ASN A 64 11.78 10.52 14.57
CA ASN A 64 12.96 11.38 14.42
C ASN A 64 13.35 12.07 15.73
N GLU A 65 12.37 12.43 16.56
CA GLU A 65 12.55 13.03 17.88
C GLU A 65 13.22 12.03 18.80
N ILE A 66 12.76 10.77 18.83
CA ILE A 66 13.40 9.68 19.57
C ILE A 66 14.85 9.50 19.11
N LEU A 67 15.08 9.38 17.81
CA LEU A 67 16.41 9.09 17.25
C LEU A 67 17.40 10.25 17.34
N ARG A 68 16.93 11.50 17.46
CA ARG A 68 17.77 12.68 17.67
C ARG A 68 18.17 12.90 19.13
N GLN A 69 17.60 12.13 20.06
CA GLN A 69 17.97 12.26 21.46
C GLN A 69 19.40 11.78 21.72
N PRO A 70 20.07 12.35 22.74
CA PRO A 70 21.25 11.74 23.33
C PRO A 70 21.00 10.26 23.68
N GLU A 71 22.02 9.42 23.51
CA GLU A 71 21.93 7.96 23.69
C GLU A 71 21.32 7.55 25.04
N ASP A 72 21.67 8.28 26.11
CA ASP A 72 21.18 8.10 27.48
C ASP A 72 19.68 8.44 27.66
N LYS A 73 19.09 9.15 26.70
CA LYS A 73 17.68 9.60 26.71
C LYS A 73 16.78 8.86 25.74
N ILE A 74 17.33 8.16 24.75
CA ILE A 74 16.56 7.42 23.72
C ILE A 74 15.52 6.51 24.37
N ALA A 75 15.93 5.70 25.36
CA ALA A 75 15.04 4.79 26.07
C ALA A 75 13.84 5.48 26.74
N THR A 76 14.03 6.69 27.29
CA THR A 76 12.95 7.46 27.91
C THR A 76 11.89 7.86 26.88
N TYR A 77 12.31 8.23 25.67
CA TYR A 77 11.38 8.61 24.61
C TYR A 77 10.70 7.42 23.96
N ILE A 78 11.40 6.28 23.81
CA ILE A 78 10.78 5.02 23.40
C ILE A 78 9.69 4.62 24.40
N ARG A 79 9.96 4.71 25.71
CA ARG A 79 8.96 4.44 26.75
C ARG A 79 7.72 5.32 26.60
N LYS A 80 7.90 6.63 26.41
CA LYS A 80 6.78 7.56 26.17
C LYS A 80 5.95 7.15 24.95
N ALA A 81 6.60 6.78 23.86
CA ALA A 81 5.90 6.33 22.65
C ALA A 81 5.14 5.01 22.89
N LEU A 82 5.73 4.06 23.63
CA LEU A 82 5.05 2.82 24.03
C LEU A 82 3.87 3.07 24.99
N GLU A 83 3.91 4.12 25.78
CA GLU A 83 2.86 4.48 26.73
C GLU A 83 1.71 5.28 26.11
N ASP A 84 1.90 5.85 24.93
CA ASP A 84 0.90 6.63 24.19
C ASP A 84 -0.41 5.86 23.95
N ASP A 85 -1.55 6.55 23.88
CA ASP A 85 -2.86 5.93 23.62
C ASP A 85 -3.01 5.49 22.16
N ASN A 86 -2.25 6.10 21.24
CA ASN A 86 -2.25 5.76 19.84
C ASN A 86 -1.36 4.54 19.57
N ILE A 87 -1.99 3.43 19.19
CA ILE A 87 -1.30 2.16 18.91
C ILE A 87 -0.26 2.27 17.76
N GLU A 88 -0.38 3.25 16.87
CA GLU A 88 0.66 3.50 15.86
C GLU A 88 1.91 4.16 16.47
N ILE A 89 1.75 5.06 17.45
CA ILE A 89 2.88 5.63 18.21
C ILE A 89 3.54 4.52 19.02
N GLN A 90 2.74 3.62 19.63
CA GLN A 90 3.27 2.44 20.31
C GLN A 90 4.08 1.54 19.37
N ARG A 91 3.60 1.30 18.14
CA ARG A 91 4.35 0.52 17.13
C ARG A 91 5.67 1.16 16.76
N ILE A 92 5.74 2.50 16.67
CA ILE A 92 7.00 3.22 16.44
C ILE A 92 7.95 3.00 17.61
N GLY A 93 7.48 3.19 18.84
CA GLY A 93 8.25 2.90 20.05
C GLY A 93 8.82 1.48 20.04
N ALA A 94 7.98 0.48 19.73
CA ALA A 94 8.39 -0.92 19.62
C ALA A 94 9.50 -1.13 18.58
N SER A 95 9.37 -0.52 17.40
CA SER A 95 10.36 -0.65 16.32
C SER A 95 11.73 -0.03 16.62
N LEU A 96 11.82 0.81 17.66
CA LEU A 96 13.03 1.54 18.03
C LEU A 96 13.71 0.99 19.29
N VAL A 97 13.19 -0.08 19.91
CA VAL A 97 13.75 -0.64 21.16
C VAL A 97 15.23 -0.99 20.99
N GLU A 98 15.63 -1.50 19.83
CA GLU A 98 17.04 -1.83 19.52
C GLU A 98 17.98 -0.62 19.50
N ASN A 99 17.44 0.60 19.37
CA ASN A 99 18.22 1.84 19.42
C ASN A 99 18.52 2.29 20.86
N ALA A 100 17.87 1.72 21.87
CA ALA A 100 18.11 2.06 23.27
C ALA A 100 19.46 1.50 23.80
N PRO A 101 20.01 2.07 24.89
CA PRO A 101 21.11 1.48 25.65
C PRO A 101 20.80 0.03 26.06
N LYS A 102 21.78 -0.87 25.93
CA LYS A 102 21.59 -2.32 26.11
C LYS A 102 20.99 -2.71 27.47
N ASP A 103 21.39 -2.01 28.52
CA ASP A 103 20.93 -2.20 29.90
C ASP A 103 19.46 -1.80 30.13
N GLN A 104 18.85 -1.07 29.19
CA GLN A 104 17.46 -0.61 29.29
C GLN A 104 16.51 -1.32 28.30
N ARG A 105 17.04 -2.14 27.38
CA ARG A 105 16.22 -2.79 26.34
C ARG A 105 15.24 -3.79 26.92
N GLU A 106 15.66 -4.56 27.93
CA GLU A 106 14.83 -5.60 28.53
C GLU A 106 13.49 -5.03 29.05
N ASP A 107 13.54 -3.94 29.81
CA ASP A 107 12.35 -3.25 30.30
C ASP A 107 11.43 -2.75 29.17
N LEU A 108 12.03 -2.31 28.05
CA LEU A 108 11.29 -1.82 26.90
C LEU A 108 10.66 -2.95 26.09
N TYR A 109 11.31 -4.12 25.98
CA TYR A 109 10.70 -5.32 25.41
C TYR A 109 9.54 -5.80 26.28
N ILE A 110 9.70 -5.85 27.60
CA ILE A 110 8.61 -6.20 28.54
C ILE A 110 7.43 -5.25 28.35
N LEU A 111 7.67 -3.94 28.25
CA LEU A 111 6.63 -2.95 28.02
C LEU A 111 5.95 -3.15 26.64
N THR A 112 6.74 -3.42 25.60
CA THR A 112 6.24 -3.72 24.26
C THR A 112 5.34 -4.95 24.28
N CYS A 113 5.75 -6.03 24.94
CA CYS A 113 4.97 -7.25 25.12
C CYS A 113 3.62 -6.96 25.81
N LYS A 114 3.62 -6.19 26.91
CA LYS A 114 2.38 -5.76 27.59
C LYS A 114 1.44 -5.01 26.65
N LYS A 115 1.97 -4.10 25.83
CA LYS A 115 1.18 -3.31 24.88
C LYS A 115 0.62 -4.17 23.74
N ILE A 116 1.39 -5.16 23.27
CA ILE A 116 0.89 -6.18 22.33
C ILE A 116 -0.30 -6.92 22.93
N ILE A 117 -0.20 -7.42 24.16
CA ILE A 117 -1.31 -8.14 24.83
C ILE A 117 -2.56 -7.27 24.93
N VAL A 118 -2.42 -5.99 25.31
CA VAL A 118 -3.53 -5.05 25.37
C VAL A 118 -4.16 -4.85 23.98
N GLY A 119 -3.34 -4.67 22.95
CA GLY A 119 -3.82 -4.48 21.58
C GLY A 119 -4.48 -5.72 20.99
N LEU A 120 -3.96 -6.92 21.25
CA LEU A 120 -4.55 -8.20 20.82
C LEU A 120 -5.90 -8.47 21.49
N ASN A 121 -6.08 -8.03 22.74
CA ASN A 121 -7.35 -8.16 23.47
C ASN A 121 -8.33 -7.01 23.22
N ASN A 122 -7.97 -6.04 22.37
CA ASN A 122 -8.86 -4.96 22.00
C ASN A 122 -10.02 -5.49 21.13
N LYS A 123 -11.19 -4.85 21.19
CA LYS A 123 -12.34 -5.20 20.34
C LYS A 123 -12.19 -4.69 18.90
N ASP A 124 -11.34 -3.69 18.70
CA ASP A 124 -11.08 -3.11 17.38
C ASP A 124 -10.08 -3.98 16.60
N VAL A 125 -10.55 -4.57 15.50
CA VAL A 125 -9.76 -5.39 14.57
C VAL A 125 -8.54 -4.63 14.02
N HIS A 126 -8.63 -3.31 13.85
CA HIS A 126 -7.50 -2.49 13.43
C HIS A 126 -6.40 -2.47 14.50
N MET A 127 -6.77 -2.29 15.77
CA MET A 127 -5.81 -2.33 16.89
C MET A 127 -5.18 -3.71 17.05
N GLN A 128 -5.99 -4.78 16.95
CA GLN A 128 -5.49 -6.16 16.97
C GLN A 128 -4.44 -6.39 15.86
N ARG A 129 -4.71 -5.92 14.64
CA ARG A 129 -3.79 -6.05 13.50
C ARG A 129 -2.47 -5.32 13.74
N ILE A 130 -2.50 -4.13 14.32
CA ILE A 130 -1.29 -3.36 14.63
C ILE A 130 -0.48 -4.06 15.72
N ALA A 131 -1.13 -4.53 16.77
CA ALA A 131 -0.50 -5.32 17.83
C ALA A 131 0.19 -6.59 17.27
N MET A 132 -0.49 -7.30 16.35
CA MET A 132 0.06 -8.47 15.66
C MET A 132 1.31 -8.15 14.81
N ASN A 133 1.46 -6.90 14.36
CA ASN A 133 2.65 -6.44 13.64
C ASN A 133 3.77 -6.00 14.59
N MET A 134 3.46 -5.66 15.84
CA MET A 134 4.46 -5.31 16.85
C MET A 134 5.22 -6.52 17.39
N ILE A 135 4.68 -7.74 17.26
CA ILE A 135 5.29 -8.99 17.74
C ILE A 135 6.72 -9.18 17.20
N GLN A 136 6.99 -8.76 15.96
CA GLN A 136 8.33 -8.87 15.38
C GLN A 136 9.41 -8.04 16.10
N PHE A 137 9.01 -7.12 16.99
CA PHE A 137 9.89 -6.22 17.72
C PHE A 137 10.16 -6.66 19.16
N VAL A 138 9.64 -7.82 19.60
CA VAL A 138 9.99 -8.42 20.90
C VAL A 138 10.91 -9.63 20.73
N THR A 139 11.61 -10.00 21.80
CA THR A 139 12.55 -11.14 21.83
C THR A 139 11.83 -12.46 21.57
N GLU A 140 12.57 -13.48 21.10
CA GLU A 140 12.00 -14.82 20.81
C GLU A 140 11.29 -15.43 22.04
N ASP A 141 11.86 -15.28 23.24
CA ASP A 141 11.26 -15.76 24.48
C ASP A 141 9.90 -15.09 24.75
N MET A 142 9.78 -13.77 24.52
CA MET A 142 8.51 -13.06 24.66
C MET A 142 7.53 -13.38 23.53
N GLN A 143 8.02 -13.70 22.33
CA GLN A 143 7.14 -14.20 21.26
C GLN A 143 6.52 -15.55 21.66
N GLU A 144 7.26 -16.41 22.37
CA GLU A 144 6.75 -17.68 22.89
C GLU A 144 5.57 -17.45 23.85
N GLU A 145 5.67 -16.46 24.75
CA GLU A 145 4.60 -16.10 25.70
C GLU A 145 3.32 -15.63 24.99
N LEU A 146 3.44 -15.07 23.78
CA LEU A 146 2.30 -14.54 23.01
C LEU A 146 1.60 -15.60 22.15
N ARG A 147 2.21 -16.78 21.94
CA ARG A 147 1.73 -17.75 20.96
C ARG A 147 0.30 -18.22 21.19
N GLU A 148 -0.07 -18.48 22.45
CA GLU A 148 -1.43 -18.91 22.79
C GLU A 148 -2.47 -17.84 22.44
N ILE A 149 -2.20 -16.56 22.76
CA ILE A 149 -3.08 -15.45 22.41
C ILE A 149 -3.18 -15.29 20.89
N ILE A 150 -2.05 -15.43 20.19
CA ILE A 150 -2.01 -15.36 18.72
C ILE A 150 -2.85 -16.47 18.10
N PHE A 151 -2.71 -17.70 18.61
CA PHE A 151 -3.49 -18.85 18.16
C PHE A 151 -4.99 -18.58 18.32
N GLU A 152 -5.43 -18.14 19.49
CA GLU A 152 -6.83 -17.77 19.74
C GLU A 152 -7.34 -16.73 18.72
N LYS A 153 -6.56 -15.68 18.44
CA LYS A 153 -6.95 -14.63 17.48
C LYS A 153 -6.99 -15.13 16.03
N ILE A 154 -6.11 -16.05 15.65
CA ILE A 154 -6.16 -16.69 14.33
C ILE A 154 -7.44 -17.52 14.21
N ILE A 155 -7.79 -18.30 15.24
CA ILE A 155 -9.02 -19.10 15.26
C ILE A 155 -10.27 -18.21 15.21
N GLU A 156 -10.32 -17.13 15.99
CA GLU A 156 -11.41 -16.15 15.93
C GLU A 156 -11.60 -15.60 14.51
N ALA A 157 -10.50 -15.22 13.85
CA ALA A 157 -10.55 -14.72 12.48
C ALA A 157 -11.04 -15.79 11.49
N PHE A 158 -10.55 -17.03 11.59
CA PHE A 158 -10.99 -18.14 10.73
C PHE A 158 -12.46 -18.54 10.97
N ASN A 159 -13.01 -18.25 12.15
CA ASN A 159 -14.43 -18.39 12.46
C ASN A 159 -15.28 -17.21 11.97
N SER A 160 -14.67 -16.09 11.58
CA SER A 160 -15.38 -14.97 10.95
C SER A 160 -15.86 -15.34 9.55
N ARG A 161 -16.73 -14.50 8.96
CA ARG A 161 -17.13 -14.59 7.55
C ARG A 161 -16.30 -13.69 6.62
N ASN A 162 -15.20 -13.13 7.12
CA ASN A 162 -14.43 -12.12 6.40
C ASN A 162 -13.15 -12.74 5.81
N VAL A 163 -13.15 -12.95 4.50
CA VAL A 163 -12.02 -13.56 3.77
C VAL A 163 -10.77 -12.68 3.79
N ASP A 164 -10.91 -11.35 3.94
CA ASP A 164 -9.76 -10.46 4.13
C ASP A 164 -9.08 -10.70 5.49
N GLU A 165 -9.86 -10.94 6.55
CA GLU A 165 -9.31 -11.31 7.86
C GLU A 165 -8.62 -12.67 7.82
N TRP A 166 -9.20 -13.65 7.12
CA TRP A 166 -8.54 -14.95 6.88
C TRP A 166 -7.19 -14.75 6.20
N ARG A 167 -7.14 -13.93 5.14
CA ARG A 167 -5.92 -13.63 4.40
C ARG A 167 -4.85 -13.01 5.29
N VAL A 168 -5.23 -12.03 6.12
CA VAL A 168 -4.31 -11.35 7.04
C VAL A 168 -3.75 -12.33 8.06
N MET A 169 -4.60 -13.17 8.67
CA MET A 169 -4.18 -14.13 9.70
C MET A 169 -3.43 -15.34 9.14
N ALA A 170 -3.69 -15.75 7.89
CA ALA A 170 -2.93 -16.80 7.22
C ALA A 170 -1.43 -16.44 7.14
N LYS A 171 -1.09 -15.15 6.95
CA LYS A 171 0.30 -14.67 6.96
C LYS A 171 0.99 -14.80 8.34
N LYS A 172 0.22 -15.09 9.39
CA LYS A 172 0.65 -15.12 10.80
C LYS A 172 0.63 -16.52 11.42
N ILE A 173 0.25 -17.57 10.67
CA ILE A 173 0.20 -18.96 11.16
C ILE A 173 1.50 -19.40 11.83
N ASN A 174 2.65 -18.99 11.28
CA ASN A 174 3.97 -19.37 11.83
C ASN A 174 4.28 -18.71 13.20
N LEU A 175 3.47 -17.76 13.66
CA LEU A 175 3.56 -17.16 14.98
C LEU A 175 2.75 -17.92 16.05
N ALA A 176 1.94 -18.91 15.65
CA ALA A 176 1.20 -19.77 16.58
C ALA A 176 2.09 -20.87 17.18
N PRO A 177 1.67 -21.56 18.27
CA PRO A 177 2.40 -22.67 18.85
C PRO A 177 2.73 -23.73 17.79
N HIS A 178 3.97 -24.23 17.79
CA HIS A 178 4.43 -25.16 16.75
C HIS A 178 3.51 -26.37 16.57
N GLY A 179 2.95 -26.91 17.65
CA GLY A 179 2.02 -28.05 17.62
C GLY A 179 0.69 -27.77 16.91
N GLU A 180 0.29 -26.49 16.81
CA GLU A 180 -0.98 -26.07 16.23
C GLU A 180 -0.87 -25.59 14.78
N GLN A 181 0.35 -25.33 14.29
CA GLN A 181 0.55 -24.73 12.98
C GLN A 181 0.01 -25.61 11.85
N ASP A 182 0.20 -26.92 11.93
CA ASP A 182 -0.29 -27.84 10.89
C ASP A 182 -1.83 -27.91 10.88
N ASN A 183 -2.46 -27.92 12.05
CA ASN A 183 -3.91 -27.84 12.19
C ASN A 183 -4.45 -26.50 11.60
N LEU A 184 -3.79 -25.38 11.86
CA LEU A 184 -4.14 -24.09 11.25
C LEU A 184 -3.99 -24.10 9.73
N ARG A 185 -2.97 -24.81 9.20
CA ARG A 185 -2.78 -25.00 7.75
C ARG A 185 -3.91 -25.85 7.14
N ASP A 186 -4.37 -26.87 7.85
CA ASP A 186 -5.52 -27.66 7.39
C ASP A 186 -6.82 -26.83 7.38
N ILE A 187 -7.05 -26.02 8.43
CA ILE A 187 -8.20 -25.10 8.48
C ILE A 187 -8.16 -24.11 7.31
N ILE A 188 -7.01 -23.47 7.03
CA ILE A 188 -6.93 -22.52 5.92
C ILE A 188 -7.15 -23.20 4.57
N CYS A 189 -6.75 -24.48 4.41
CA CYS A 189 -7.03 -25.25 3.22
C CYS A 189 -8.54 -25.37 2.96
N GLU A 190 -9.33 -25.70 3.99
CA GLU A 190 -10.79 -25.75 3.88
C GLU A 190 -11.39 -24.38 3.52
N LYS A 191 -10.93 -23.31 4.19
CA LYS A 191 -11.38 -21.93 3.93
C LYS A 191 -11.08 -21.47 2.52
N ILE A 192 -9.93 -21.87 1.96
CA ILE A 192 -9.56 -21.56 0.57
C ILE A 192 -10.56 -22.22 -0.39
N VAL A 193 -10.87 -23.50 -0.19
CA VAL A 193 -11.84 -24.23 -1.03
C VAL A 193 -13.22 -23.58 -0.96
N ASP A 194 -13.69 -23.26 0.25
CA ASP A 194 -14.96 -22.57 0.47
C ASP A 194 -15.01 -21.23 -0.28
N ALA A 195 -13.96 -20.42 -0.14
CA ALA A 195 -13.87 -19.12 -0.80
C ALA A 195 -13.78 -19.22 -2.34
N LEU A 196 -13.03 -20.21 -2.87
CA LEU A 196 -12.94 -20.45 -4.32
C LEU A 196 -14.26 -20.93 -4.93
N ASN A 197 -15.16 -21.50 -4.13
CA ASN A 197 -16.49 -21.92 -4.57
C ASN A 197 -17.55 -20.83 -4.51
N GLN A 198 -17.24 -19.66 -3.97
CA GLN A 198 -18.14 -18.52 -4.02
C GLN A 198 -18.16 -17.88 -5.41
N ASN A 199 -19.27 -17.27 -5.79
CA ASN A 199 -19.42 -16.62 -7.12
C ASN A 199 -18.65 -15.29 -7.22
N ASP A 200 -18.23 -14.69 -6.10
CA ASP A 200 -17.51 -13.43 -6.10
C ASP A 200 -16.03 -13.63 -6.45
N LEU A 201 -15.63 -13.17 -7.65
CA LEU A 201 -14.25 -13.25 -8.13
C LEU A 201 -13.24 -12.54 -7.21
N ARG A 202 -13.67 -11.53 -6.46
CA ARG A 202 -12.82 -10.87 -5.47
C ARG A 202 -12.49 -11.81 -4.32
N ILE A 203 -13.49 -12.55 -3.82
CA ILE A 203 -13.28 -13.56 -2.78
C ILE A 203 -12.36 -14.68 -3.30
N GLN A 204 -12.55 -15.11 -4.54
CA GLN A 204 -11.67 -16.10 -5.18
C GLN A 204 -10.22 -15.60 -5.29
N ARG A 205 -9.99 -14.31 -5.62
CA ARG A 205 -8.64 -13.72 -5.63
C ARG A 205 -7.99 -13.69 -4.25
N LEU A 206 -8.74 -13.29 -3.22
CA LEU A 206 -8.23 -13.29 -1.86
C LEU A 206 -7.86 -14.73 -1.41
N ALA A 207 -8.68 -15.71 -1.78
CA ALA A 207 -8.40 -17.12 -1.55
C ALA A 207 -7.13 -17.60 -2.25
N ALA A 208 -6.92 -17.19 -3.51
CA ALA A 208 -5.72 -17.53 -4.26
C ALA A 208 -4.44 -17.04 -3.55
N VAL A 209 -4.45 -15.85 -2.94
CA VAL A 209 -3.29 -15.33 -2.17
C VAL A 209 -2.96 -16.23 -0.98
N MET A 210 -3.98 -16.85 -0.38
CA MET A 210 -3.82 -17.70 0.81
C MET A 210 -3.22 -19.08 0.51
N VAL A 211 -3.22 -19.55 -0.74
CA VAL A 211 -2.73 -20.88 -1.14
C VAL A 211 -1.31 -21.16 -0.62
N ARG A 212 -0.43 -20.16 -0.64
CA ARG A 212 0.95 -20.29 -0.14
C ARG A 212 1.07 -20.64 1.36
N TYR A 213 -0.01 -20.46 2.11
CA TYR A 213 -0.08 -20.75 3.55
C TYR A 213 -0.78 -22.09 3.85
N ALA A 214 -1.32 -22.77 2.83
CA ALA A 214 -1.85 -24.12 2.96
C ALA A 214 -0.72 -25.17 3.12
N PRO A 215 -1.02 -26.41 3.53
CA PRO A 215 -0.03 -27.48 3.64
C PRO A 215 0.66 -27.70 2.29
N THR A 216 2.00 -27.84 2.30
CA THR A 216 2.82 -27.91 1.07
C THR A 216 2.35 -28.99 0.10
N ASN A 217 1.89 -30.13 0.62
CA ASN A 217 1.36 -31.26 -0.18
C ASN A 217 -0.02 -30.96 -0.82
N LYS A 218 -0.70 -29.88 -0.43
CA LYS A 218 -2.00 -29.43 -0.97
C LYS A 218 -1.91 -28.21 -1.87
N GLN A 219 -0.80 -27.48 -1.86
CA GLN A 219 -0.66 -26.23 -2.63
C GLN A 219 -0.88 -26.44 -4.13
N ALA A 220 -0.29 -27.48 -4.73
CA ALA A 220 -0.45 -27.76 -6.16
C ALA A 220 -1.91 -28.03 -6.55
N GLU A 221 -2.66 -28.77 -5.74
CA GLU A 221 -4.09 -29.04 -5.96
C GLU A 221 -4.92 -27.75 -5.90
N LEU A 222 -4.62 -26.88 -4.93
CA LEU A 222 -5.28 -25.59 -4.79
C LEU A 222 -4.91 -24.62 -5.93
N GLU A 223 -3.65 -24.61 -6.38
CA GLU A 223 -3.20 -23.83 -7.53
C GLU A 223 -3.92 -24.25 -8.82
N ASP A 224 -4.14 -25.55 -9.01
CA ASP A 224 -4.93 -26.07 -10.13
C ASP A 224 -6.38 -25.58 -10.07
N LEU A 225 -7.01 -25.62 -8.88
CA LEU A 225 -8.36 -25.08 -8.68
C LEU A 225 -8.42 -23.58 -8.97
N VAL A 226 -7.46 -22.79 -8.48
CA VAL A 226 -7.38 -21.34 -8.77
C VAL A 226 -7.29 -21.10 -10.28
N ARG A 227 -6.45 -21.86 -10.99
CA ARG A 227 -6.30 -21.77 -12.44
C ARG A 227 -7.60 -22.06 -13.18
N GLU A 228 -8.37 -23.07 -12.74
CA GLU A 228 -9.68 -23.36 -13.30
C GLU A 228 -10.66 -22.19 -13.13
N LYS A 229 -10.68 -21.56 -11.94
CA LYS A 229 -11.54 -20.40 -11.66
C LYS A 229 -11.16 -19.19 -12.53
N PHE A 230 -9.86 -18.92 -12.68
CA PHE A 230 -9.37 -17.86 -13.55
C PHE A 230 -9.76 -18.09 -15.02
N GLU A 231 -9.54 -19.31 -15.55
CA GLU A 231 -9.89 -19.64 -16.94
C GLU A 231 -11.41 -19.66 -17.18
N LEU A 232 -12.21 -20.04 -16.18
CA LEU A 232 -13.66 -19.91 -16.25
C LEU A 232 -14.10 -18.44 -16.32
N ALA A 233 -13.57 -17.58 -15.45
CA ALA A 233 -13.87 -16.15 -15.45
C ALA A 233 -13.49 -15.49 -16.79
N LYS A 234 -12.34 -15.90 -17.34
CA LYS A 234 -11.85 -15.45 -18.64
C LYS A 234 -12.77 -15.88 -19.79
N ARG A 235 -13.19 -17.14 -19.82
CA ARG A 235 -14.16 -17.64 -20.83
C ARG A 235 -15.51 -16.93 -20.76
N ASN A 236 -15.93 -16.53 -19.55
CA ASN A 236 -17.16 -15.79 -19.33
C ASN A 236 -17.03 -14.27 -19.61
N GLY A 237 -15.86 -13.79 -20.04
CA GLY A 237 -15.63 -12.38 -20.34
C GLY A 237 -15.67 -11.45 -19.12
N MET A 238 -15.48 -11.99 -17.91
CA MET A 238 -15.55 -11.24 -16.63
C MET A 238 -14.27 -10.43 -16.36
N PHE A 239 -13.73 -9.78 -17.39
CA PHE A 239 -12.41 -9.16 -17.33
C PHE A 239 -12.34 -7.99 -16.34
N LYS A 240 -13.41 -7.19 -16.24
CA LYS A 240 -13.48 -6.07 -15.28
C LYS A 240 -13.45 -6.57 -13.84
N GLU A 241 -14.15 -7.66 -13.57
CA GLU A 241 -14.25 -8.29 -12.27
C GLU A 241 -12.94 -8.95 -11.86
N ILE A 242 -12.25 -9.61 -12.80
CA ILE A 242 -10.91 -10.20 -12.59
C ILE A 242 -9.94 -9.14 -12.09
N ILE A 243 -9.96 -7.94 -12.68
CA ILE A 243 -8.94 -6.92 -12.39
C ILE A 243 -9.36 -5.90 -11.33
N LYS A 244 -10.55 -6.04 -10.74
CA LYS A 244 -11.14 -5.05 -9.82
C LYS A 244 -10.20 -4.74 -8.65
N SER A 245 -10.02 -3.45 -8.37
CA SER A 245 -9.16 -2.94 -7.29
C SER A 245 -9.60 -3.46 -5.91
N PRO A 246 -8.66 -3.86 -5.02
CA PRO A 246 -8.97 -4.29 -3.66
C PRO A 246 -9.40 -3.12 -2.75
N LEU A 247 -9.28 -1.86 -3.20
CA LEU A 247 -9.65 -0.69 -2.39
C LEU A 247 -11.13 -0.66 -1.99
N TYR A 248 -11.99 -1.33 -2.74
CA TYR A 248 -13.45 -1.35 -2.50
C TYR A 248 -13.91 -2.54 -1.65
N LEU A 249 -13.00 -3.23 -0.95
CA LEU A 249 -13.31 -4.43 -0.15
C LEU A 249 -14.38 -4.18 0.93
N ARG A 250 -14.38 -2.99 1.54
CA ARG A 250 -15.28 -2.60 2.65
C ARG A 250 -16.48 -1.73 2.21
N SER A 251 -16.51 -1.32 0.95
CA SER A 251 -17.37 -0.22 0.48
C SER A 251 -18.67 -0.68 -0.20
N GLU A 252 -18.90 -1.99 -0.31
CA GLU A 252 -19.95 -2.56 -1.18
C GLU A 252 -21.39 -2.33 -0.69
N GLU A 253 -21.59 -1.94 0.58
CA GLU A 253 -22.92 -1.60 1.09
C GLU A 253 -23.36 -0.16 0.77
N LYS A 254 -22.49 0.67 0.18
CA LYS A 254 -22.81 2.08 -0.11
C LYS A 254 -23.25 2.24 -1.56
N SER A 255 -24.49 2.67 -1.73
CA SER A 255 -25.10 3.03 -3.01
C SER A 255 -24.20 3.94 -3.87
N ASP A 256 -24.03 3.60 -5.15
CA ASP A 256 -23.33 4.41 -6.16
C ASP A 256 -23.90 5.84 -6.33
N SER A 257 -25.11 6.09 -5.80
CA SER A 257 -25.80 7.39 -5.88
C SER A 257 -25.35 8.43 -4.83
N ILE A 258 -24.67 8.01 -3.75
CA ILE A 258 -24.33 8.89 -2.62
C ILE A 258 -22.83 9.11 -2.56
N PHE A 259 -22.41 10.37 -2.68
CA PHE A 259 -21.02 10.74 -2.42
C PHE A 259 -20.65 10.38 -0.99
N SER A 260 -19.61 9.59 -0.82
CA SER A 260 -19.07 9.28 0.51
C SER A 260 -17.55 9.14 0.45
N ARG A 261 -16.93 9.22 1.62
CA ARG A 261 -15.49 9.07 1.79
C ARG A 261 -15.23 7.88 2.69
N GLU A 262 -14.22 7.11 2.35
CA GLU A 262 -13.68 6.07 3.21
C GLU A 262 -12.23 6.39 3.51
N VAL A 263 -11.91 6.51 4.80
CA VAL A 263 -10.55 6.80 5.27
C VAL A 263 -9.90 5.49 5.66
N PHE A 264 -8.81 5.17 4.98
CA PHE A 264 -7.92 4.08 5.34
C PHE A 264 -6.76 4.69 6.10
N ALA A 265 -6.73 4.46 7.41
CA ALA A 265 -5.55 4.77 8.21
C ALA A 265 -4.40 3.87 7.75
N LYS A 266 -3.35 4.50 7.20
CA LYS A 266 -2.07 3.89 6.88
C LYS A 266 -0.97 4.65 7.62
N THR A 267 0.21 4.05 7.73
CA THR A 267 1.31 4.59 8.52
C THR A 267 1.94 5.80 7.82
N GLY A 268 1.88 7.00 8.41
CA GLY A 268 2.47 8.20 7.80
C GLY A 268 1.73 8.74 6.57
N SER A 269 0.58 8.13 6.24
CA SER A 269 -0.36 8.72 5.28
C SER A 269 -1.80 8.30 5.55
N ASP A 270 -2.73 9.24 5.42
CA ASP A 270 -4.15 8.88 5.32
C ASP A 270 -4.49 8.67 3.85
N THR A 271 -5.22 7.60 3.55
CA THR A 271 -5.77 7.41 2.22
C THR A 271 -7.28 7.65 2.28
N THR A 272 -7.77 8.68 1.58
CA THR A 272 -9.20 8.94 1.44
C THR A 272 -9.68 8.45 0.09
N LEU A 273 -10.44 7.36 0.07
CA LEU A 273 -11.13 6.87 -1.11
C LEU A 273 -12.44 7.62 -1.30
N LEU A 274 -12.66 8.12 -2.51
CA LEU A 274 -13.94 8.72 -2.87
C LEU A 274 -14.87 7.66 -3.47
N LEU A 275 -16.11 7.64 -2.98
CA LEU A 275 -17.18 6.77 -3.45
C LEU A 275 -18.29 7.61 -4.10
N GLY A 276 -19.00 7.01 -5.04
CA GLY A 276 -20.17 7.59 -5.72
C GLY A 276 -19.88 8.33 -7.04
N LYS A 277 -20.83 8.24 -7.98
CA LYS A 277 -20.81 8.88 -9.30
C LYS A 277 -19.47 8.75 -10.04
N GLN A 278 -18.93 9.86 -10.53
CA GLN A 278 -17.72 9.96 -11.36
C GLN A 278 -16.40 9.77 -10.59
N PHE A 279 -16.42 9.62 -9.27
CA PHE A 279 -15.20 9.53 -8.44
C PHE A 279 -14.76 8.09 -8.16
N LYS A 280 -15.73 7.17 -8.06
CA LYS A 280 -15.46 5.74 -7.92
C LYS A 280 -14.63 5.25 -9.12
N ASP A 281 -13.62 4.43 -8.86
CA ASP A 281 -12.65 3.89 -9.82
C ASP A 281 -11.73 4.93 -10.50
N ASN A 282 -11.84 6.21 -10.12
CA ASN A 282 -11.12 7.31 -10.78
C ASN A 282 -10.21 8.11 -9.85
N LEU A 283 -10.64 8.38 -8.61
CA LEU A 283 -9.93 9.32 -7.74
C LEU A 283 -9.74 8.79 -6.32
N ILE A 284 -8.51 8.91 -5.83
CA ILE A 284 -8.12 8.65 -4.45
C ILE A 284 -7.27 9.81 -3.94
N PHE A 285 -7.38 10.14 -2.66
CA PHE A 285 -6.49 11.09 -2.02
C PHE A 285 -5.48 10.36 -1.14
N ARG A 286 -4.20 10.72 -1.28
CA ARG A 286 -3.14 10.40 -0.33
C ARG A 286 -2.82 11.65 0.47
N HIS A 287 -2.83 11.57 1.78
CA HIS A 287 -2.37 12.63 2.66
C HIS A 287 -0.99 12.19 3.14
N ILE A 288 0.07 12.73 2.56
CA ILE A 288 1.43 12.22 2.71
C ILE A 288 2.37 13.33 3.15
N GLU A 289 3.40 12.99 3.92
CA GLU A 289 4.38 13.99 4.38
C GLU A 289 5.15 14.64 3.22
N GLU A 290 5.61 15.89 3.41
CA GLU A 290 6.32 16.63 2.35
C GLU A 290 7.58 15.91 1.84
N PRO A 291 8.48 15.35 2.68
CA PRO A 291 9.67 14.67 2.19
C PRO A 291 9.31 13.47 1.29
N CYS A 292 8.30 12.71 1.70
CA CYS A 292 7.77 11.56 0.96
C CYS A 292 7.12 12.00 -0.36
N PHE A 293 6.32 13.07 -0.34
CA PHE A 293 5.78 13.68 -1.56
C PHE A 293 6.88 14.21 -2.48
N SER A 294 7.96 14.78 -1.93
CA SER A 294 9.10 15.30 -2.69
C SER A 294 9.82 14.16 -3.44
N ALA A 295 9.97 13.00 -2.79
CA ALA A 295 10.48 11.78 -3.41
C ALA A 295 9.54 11.25 -4.50
N TRP A 296 8.24 11.12 -4.20
CA TRP A 296 7.21 10.71 -5.18
C TRP A 296 7.20 11.63 -6.40
N ARG A 297 7.17 12.95 -6.18
CA ARG A 297 7.20 13.96 -7.23
C ARG A 297 8.45 13.83 -8.10
N LYS A 298 9.63 13.70 -7.48
CA LYS A 298 10.89 13.52 -8.20
C LYS A 298 10.82 12.29 -9.11
N ALA A 299 10.34 11.16 -8.60
CA ALA A 299 10.16 9.95 -9.40
C ALA A 299 9.17 10.18 -10.56
N TYR A 300 8.00 10.76 -10.28
CA TYR A 300 6.95 11.02 -11.28
C TYR A 300 7.40 11.99 -12.40
N GLU A 301 8.21 13.00 -12.07
CA GLU A 301 8.69 13.99 -13.03
C GLU A 301 9.93 13.53 -13.83
N SER A 302 10.57 12.42 -13.46
CA SER A 302 11.81 11.93 -14.07
C SER A 302 11.60 11.20 -15.41
N ARG A 303 10.80 11.80 -16.30
CA ARG A 303 10.39 11.24 -17.60
C ARG A 303 11.56 10.71 -18.43
N ASN A 304 12.66 11.46 -18.50
CA ASN A 304 13.81 11.08 -19.31
C ASN A 304 14.45 9.78 -18.80
N ASN A 305 14.58 9.61 -17.48
CA ASN A 305 15.07 8.38 -16.87
C ASN A 305 14.16 7.18 -17.21
N TRP A 306 12.83 7.36 -17.14
CA TRP A 306 11.86 6.32 -17.50
C TRP A 306 11.93 5.93 -18.98
N SER A 307 12.03 6.93 -19.86
CA SER A 307 12.18 6.70 -21.30
C SER A 307 13.49 5.97 -21.62
N MET A 308 14.61 6.35 -20.98
CA MET A 308 15.90 5.67 -21.12
C MET A 308 15.87 4.22 -20.61
N ALA A 309 15.07 3.92 -19.58
CA ALA A 309 14.83 2.56 -19.10
C ALA A 309 13.90 1.73 -20.01
N GLY A 310 13.35 2.35 -21.06
CA GLY A 310 12.51 1.72 -22.07
C GLY A 310 11.02 1.74 -21.76
N PHE A 311 10.56 2.61 -20.86
CA PHE A 311 9.13 2.83 -20.64
C PHE A 311 8.59 3.89 -21.61
N ASP A 312 7.43 3.63 -22.19
CA ASP A 312 6.61 4.60 -22.95
C ASP A 312 5.61 5.35 -22.05
N TYR A 313 5.67 5.12 -20.73
CA TYR A 313 4.88 5.78 -19.69
C TYR A 313 5.73 6.05 -18.43
N VAL A 314 5.17 6.78 -17.46
CA VAL A 314 5.78 6.94 -16.13
C VAL A 314 5.21 5.87 -15.19
N PRO A 315 6.00 4.89 -14.73
CA PRO A 315 5.53 3.73 -13.95
C PRO A 315 5.43 4.03 -12.44
N ILE A 316 5.01 5.24 -12.10
CA ILE A 316 4.84 5.75 -10.74
C ILE A 316 3.38 6.16 -10.57
N GLU A 317 2.82 5.95 -9.37
CA GLU A 317 1.45 6.34 -9.04
C GLU A 317 1.16 7.77 -9.58
N PRO A 318 0.08 7.94 -10.35
CA PRO A 318 -0.20 9.20 -11.01
C PRO A 318 -0.55 10.31 -10.03
N VAL A 319 -0.06 11.51 -10.32
CA VAL A 319 -0.35 12.72 -9.54
C VAL A 319 -1.20 13.66 -10.39
N TYR A 320 -2.48 13.83 -10.05
CA TYR A 320 -3.40 14.71 -10.79
C TYR A 320 -3.39 16.13 -10.27
N SER A 321 -3.40 16.27 -8.95
CA SER A 321 -3.28 17.55 -8.28
C SER A 321 -2.74 17.31 -6.88
N PHE A 322 -2.23 18.35 -6.25
CA PHE A 322 -1.82 18.28 -4.87
C PHE A 322 -2.05 19.63 -4.19
N ARG A 323 -2.28 19.57 -2.89
CA ARG A 323 -2.44 20.75 -2.05
C ARG A 323 -1.67 20.52 -0.76
N HIS A 324 -0.76 21.43 -0.47
CA HIS A 324 -0.17 21.52 0.86
C HIS A 324 -1.26 21.99 1.82
N ASP A 325 -1.50 21.20 2.83
CA ASP A 325 -2.21 21.65 3.99
C ASP A 325 -1.17 22.21 4.97
N HIS A 326 -1.21 23.53 5.15
CA HIS A 326 -0.25 24.23 5.98
C HIS A 326 -0.49 23.98 7.48
N GLU A 327 -1.70 23.57 7.86
CA GLU A 327 -2.05 23.27 9.25
C GLU A 327 -1.59 21.86 9.63
N SER A 328 -1.84 20.86 8.77
CA SER A 328 -1.43 19.47 9.03
C SER A 328 -0.01 19.14 8.55
N LYS A 329 0.64 20.02 7.77
CA LYS A 329 1.91 19.78 7.05
C LYS A 329 1.93 18.53 6.17
N LEU A 330 0.76 17.99 5.86
CA LEU A 330 0.57 16.94 4.89
C LEU A 330 0.33 17.55 3.50
N VAL A 331 0.78 16.83 2.49
CA VAL A 331 0.42 17.07 1.11
C VAL A 331 -0.76 16.17 0.79
N SER A 332 -1.92 16.78 0.54
CA SER A 332 -3.08 16.08 0.01
C SER A 332 -2.89 15.93 -1.50
N VAL A 333 -2.61 14.72 -1.95
CA VAL A 333 -2.37 14.37 -3.34
C VAL A 333 -3.59 13.66 -3.91
N ALA A 334 -4.18 14.22 -4.96
CA ALA A 334 -5.19 13.55 -5.75
C ALA A 334 -4.50 12.63 -6.78
N SER A 335 -4.83 11.35 -6.74
CA SER A 335 -4.22 10.27 -7.52
C SER A 335 -5.30 9.42 -8.20
N GLY A 336 -4.90 8.66 -9.21
CA GLY A 336 -5.75 7.72 -9.94
C GLY A 336 -5.90 6.38 -9.23
N VAL A 337 -7.10 5.82 -9.24
CA VAL A 337 -7.34 4.45 -8.78
C VAL A 337 -6.84 3.48 -9.85
N LEU A 338 -5.92 2.60 -9.47
CA LEU A 338 -5.40 1.56 -10.34
C LEU A 338 -6.19 0.25 -10.15
N ASP A 339 -5.90 -0.74 -10.99
CA ASP A 339 -6.51 -2.07 -10.92
C ASP A 339 -5.90 -2.86 -9.73
N LEU A 340 -6.02 -4.19 -9.70
CA LEU A 340 -5.40 -5.01 -8.65
C LEU A 340 -3.86 -4.89 -8.59
N ASN A 341 -3.29 -5.31 -7.46
CA ASN A 341 -1.84 -5.37 -7.27
C ASN A 341 -1.22 -6.67 -7.82
N LEU A 342 0.10 -6.67 -7.91
CA LEU A 342 0.88 -7.78 -8.47
C LEU A 342 0.75 -9.06 -7.64
N GLU A 343 0.64 -8.95 -6.30
CA GLU A 343 0.44 -10.09 -5.41
C GLU A 343 -0.85 -10.86 -5.75
N GLU A 344 -1.97 -10.13 -5.88
CA GLU A 344 -3.27 -10.72 -6.25
C GLU A 344 -3.28 -11.22 -7.70
N TRP A 345 -2.65 -10.50 -8.63
CA TRP A 345 -2.55 -10.93 -10.03
C TRP A 345 -1.78 -12.24 -10.16
N TYR A 346 -0.60 -12.36 -9.55
CA TYR A 346 0.19 -13.58 -9.60
C TYR A 346 -0.49 -14.75 -8.91
N ALA A 347 -1.16 -14.49 -7.79
CA ALA A 347 -1.90 -15.52 -7.10
C ALA A 347 -3.03 -16.08 -7.96
N PHE A 348 -3.80 -15.22 -8.64
CA PHE A 348 -5.01 -15.64 -9.36
C PHE A 348 -4.76 -16.08 -10.81
N SER A 349 -3.86 -15.40 -11.53
CA SER A 349 -3.58 -15.66 -12.96
C SER A 349 -2.41 -16.62 -13.20
N GLY A 350 -1.73 -17.05 -12.13
CA GLY A 350 -0.55 -17.91 -12.19
C GLY A 350 0.67 -17.23 -12.82
N ASN A 351 1.09 -17.75 -13.99
CA ASN A 351 2.27 -17.29 -14.72
C ASN A 351 1.95 -16.25 -15.81
N THR A 352 0.69 -15.83 -15.94
CA THR A 352 0.28 -14.88 -16.98
C THR A 352 1.04 -13.55 -16.83
N PHE A 353 1.90 -13.24 -17.81
CA PHE A 353 2.77 -12.06 -17.87
C PHE A 353 3.83 -11.93 -16.76
N ARG A 354 4.09 -12.99 -15.98
CA ARG A 354 5.00 -12.91 -14.82
C ARG A 354 6.39 -12.39 -15.19
N ASP A 355 7.02 -12.99 -16.20
CA ASP A 355 8.37 -12.61 -16.61
C ASP A 355 8.46 -11.15 -17.08
N ASP A 356 7.47 -10.69 -17.84
CA ASP A 356 7.41 -9.31 -18.33
C ASP A 356 7.20 -8.31 -17.19
N LEU A 357 6.33 -8.64 -16.22
CA LEU A 357 6.03 -7.79 -15.08
C LEU A 357 7.19 -7.75 -14.08
N ASP A 358 7.87 -8.87 -13.82
CA ASP A 358 9.05 -8.92 -12.96
C ASP A 358 10.23 -8.14 -13.55
N LYS A 359 10.38 -8.19 -14.88
CA LYS A 359 11.37 -7.36 -15.60
C LYS A 359 11.04 -5.87 -15.50
N GLN A 360 9.78 -5.48 -15.65
CA GLN A 360 9.36 -4.09 -15.48
C GLN A 360 9.55 -3.61 -14.03
N LYS A 361 9.14 -4.42 -13.04
CA LYS A 361 9.37 -4.17 -11.61
C LYS A 361 10.86 -3.93 -11.31
N SER A 362 11.72 -4.81 -11.79
CA SER A 362 13.18 -4.69 -11.59
C SER A 362 13.75 -3.41 -12.19
N LYS A 363 13.28 -3.02 -13.38
CA LYS A 363 13.65 -1.74 -14.01
C LYS A 363 13.18 -0.54 -13.19
N ILE A 364 11.96 -0.59 -12.64
CA ILE A 364 11.43 0.50 -11.80
C ILE A 364 12.34 0.76 -10.61
N LEU A 365 12.70 -0.31 -9.90
CA LEU A 365 13.58 -0.22 -8.73
C LEU A 365 14.98 0.28 -9.10
N ALA A 366 15.54 -0.15 -10.24
CA ALA A 366 16.82 0.34 -10.72
C ALA A 366 16.81 1.85 -11.00
N VAL A 367 15.78 2.36 -11.67
CA VAL A 367 15.66 3.80 -11.94
C VAL A 367 15.49 4.61 -10.64
N LEU A 368 14.74 4.11 -9.66
CA LEU A 368 14.63 4.81 -8.36
C LEU A 368 15.97 4.91 -7.65
N LYS A 369 16.77 3.84 -7.69
CA LYS A 369 18.13 3.86 -7.17
C LYS A 369 19.00 4.89 -7.88
N ASP A 370 18.93 4.97 -9.21
CA ASP A 370 19.66 5.97 -10.01
C ASP A 370 19.19 7.41 -9.70
N LEU A 371 17.91 7.57 -9.35
CA LEU A 371 17.34 8.83 -8.87
C LEU A 371 17.65 9.12 -7.40
N ASN A 372 18.39 8.24 -6.72
CA ASN A 372 18.73 8.37 -5.31
C ASN A 372 17.47 8.48 -4.43
N ILE A 373 16.49 7.61 -4.69
CA ILE A 373 15.23 7.48 -3.96
C ILE A 373 15.17 6.07 -3.37
N ASP A 374 14.97 5.99 -2.07
CA ASP A 374 14.55 4.76 -1.39
C ASP A 374 13.02 4.80 -1.21
N HIS A 375 12.34 3.76 -1.67
CA HIS A 375 10.89 3.62 -1.48
C HIS A 375 10.54 3.18 -0.05
N GLY A 376 11.47 2.51 0.64
CA GLY A 376 11.33 2.03 2.01
C GLY A 376 10.74 0.63 2.15
N HIS A 377 9.76 0.26 1.31
CA HIS A 377 9.05 -1.03 1.42
C HIS A 377 8.51 -1.56 0.07
N PRO A 378 9.33 -1.67 -0.98
CA PRO A 378 8.86 -2.19 -2.26
C PRO A 378 8.54 -3.68 -2.14
N ASN A 379 7.27 -4.05 -2.29
CA ASN A 379 6.80 -5.44 -2.33
C ASN A 379 5.68 -5.57 -3.38
N ASP A 380 5.28 -6.79 -3.74
CA ASP A 380 4.30 -7.03 -4.81
C ASP A 380 2.94 -6.37 -4.56
N SER A 381 2.56 -6.14 -3.30
CA SER A 381 1.30 -5.43 -2.98
C SER A 381 1.38 -3.93 -3.24
N ASN A 382 2.60 -3.37 -3.37
CA ASN A 382 2.86 -1.97 -3.71
C ASN A 382 3.07 -1.73 -5.22
N PHE A 383 2.99 -2.77 -6.04
CA PHE A 383 2.96 -2.65 -7.49
C PHE A 383 1.53 -2.90 -7.99
N CYS A 384 0.85 -1.84 -8.43
CA CYS A 384 -0.49 -1.91 -8.99
C CYS A 384 -0.44 -2.01 -10.51
N LEU A 385 -1.43 -2.70 -11.08
CA LEU A 385 -1.55 -2.87 -12.53
C LEU A 385 -2.52 -1.86 -13.13
N ARG A 386 -2.36 -1.59 -14.42
CA ARG A 386 -3.39 -0.98 -15.26
C ARG A 386 -3.48 -1.75 -16.57
N PHE A 387 -4.61 -2.43 -16.76
CA PHE A 387 -4.89 -3.14 -18.01
C PHE A 387 -5.30 -2.17 -19.10
N HIS A 388 -4.96 -2.54 -20.33
CA HIS A 388 -5.36 -1.80 -21.51
C HIS A 388 -6.88 -1.80 -21.66
N ARG A 389 -7.40 -0.67 -22.14
CA ARG A 389 -8.84 -0.50 -22.36
C ARG A 389 -9.08 0.01 -23.77
N ASP A 390 -10.14 -0.49 -24.41
CA ASP A 390 -10.62 0.07 -25.67
C ASP A 390 -11.39 1.39 -25.44
N LYS A 391 -11.91 1.97 -26.53
CA LYS A 391 -12.65 3.24 -26.51
C LYS A 391 -13.94 3.17 -25.69
N ASP A 392 -14.49 1.97 -25.50
CA ASP A 392 -15.71 1.72 -24.73
C ASP A 392 -15.39 1.38 -23.26
N GLY A 393 -14.10 1.41 -22.88
CA GLY A 393 -13.64 1.09 -21.53
C GLY A 393 -13.62 -0.41 -21.24
N SER A 394 -13.69 -1.26 -22.27
CA SER A 394 -13.59 -2.72 -22.13
C SER A 394 -12.14 -3.11 -21.89
N VAL A 395 -11.92 -4.01 -20.93
CA VAL A 395 -10.59 -4.43 -20.51
C VAL A 395 -10.01 -5.45 -21.49
N ASP A 396 -8.75 -5.28 -21.85
CA ASP A 396 -7.96 -6.23 -22.64
C ASP A 396 -6.92 -6.92 -21.74
N ILE A 397 -7.21 -8.17 -21.36
CA ILE A 397 -6.29 -9.02 -20.57
C ILE A 397 -5.34 -9.86 -21.45
N SER A 398 -5.39 -9.70 -22.77
CA SER A 398 -4.49 -10.41 -23.70
C SER A 398 -3.13 -9.73 -23.86
N LYS A 399 -3.01 -8.48 -23.38
CA LYS A 399 -1.79 -7.69 -23.39
C LYS A 399 -1.21 -7.56 -22.00
N VAL A 400 0.12 -7.50 -21.93
CA VAL A 400 0.84 -7.20 -20.69
C VAL A 400 0.34 -5.86 -20.15
N PRO A 401 -0.19 -5.80 -18.91
CA PRO A 401 -0.65 -4.55 -18.33
C PRO A 401 0.53 -3.63 -18.00
N ARG A 402 0.25 -2.34 -17.87
CA ARG A 402 1.20 -1.38 -17.29
C ARG A 402 1.29 -1.61 -15.78
N ILE A 403 2.47 -1.42 -15.20
CA ILE A 403 2.75 -1.59 -13.78
C ILE A 403 3.18 -0.25 -13.18
N TYR A 404 2.63 0.08 -12.02
CA TYR A 404 2.88 1.34 -11.32
C TYR A 404 3.27 1.04 -9.89
N LEU A 405 4.38 1.62 -9.44
CA LEU A 405 4.73 1.63 -8.02
C LEU A 405 3.87 2.67 -7.29
N ILE A 406 3.24 2.26 -6.19
CA ILE A 406 2.39 3.08 -5.32
C ILE A 406 2.98 3.20 -3.91
N ASP A 407 2.25 3.85 -3.00
CA ASP A 407 2.52 3.82 -1.56
C ASP A 407 3.87 4.44 -1.18
N PHE A 408 4.09 5.70 -1.57
CA PHE A 408 5.32 6.45 -1.30
C PHE A 408 5.43 6.98 0.14
N ASP A 409 4.61 6.50 1.09
CA ASP A 409 4.47 7.05 2.44
C ASP A 409 5.72 6.91 3.33
N LYS A 410 6.68 6.08 2.92
CA LYS A 410 8.02 5.97 3.54
C LYS A 410 9.16 6.35 2.61
N ALA A 411 8.86 6.91 1.45
CA ALA A 411 9.87 7.20 0.45
C ALA A 411 10.76 8.36 0.90
N VAL A 412 12.07 8.20 0.77
CA VAL A 412 13.06 9.22 1.13
C VAL A 412 14.08 9.39 0.03
N LYS A 413 14.67 10.59 -0.05
CA LYS A 413 15.88 10.80 -0.85
C LYS A 413 17.07 10.24 -0.06
N LEU A 414 17.90 9.44 -0.72
CA LEU A 414 19.08 8.81 -0.13
C LEU A 414 20.23 9.80 0.11
#